data_AF-G3Q0G6-F1
#
_entry.id   AF-G3Q0G6-F1
#
_cell.length_a   1.000
_cell.length_b   1.000
_cell.length_c   1.000
_cell.angle_alpha   90.00
_cell.angle_beta   90.00
_cell.angle_gamma   90.00
#
_symmetry.space_group_name_H-M   'P 1'
#
loop_
_entity.id
_entity.type
_entity.pdbx_description
1 polymer ?
#
loop_
_entity_poly.entity_id
_entity_poly.type
_entity_poly.pdbx_seq_one_letter_code
_entity_poly.pdbx_strand_id
1 'polypeptide(L)'
;QSLVVTEDSEASLAAILQHSLITTQEQIHSHFDSILSKKGTKILIWNIRRAKDGKPEVDFETDVSDFRLPEVHNDELKKCLRTFGSPRAKHDVPDIHYSLKAYLSILYLKPRTQIILRGQKIPVKLVSKRLKHIEHDVYKPHFSKERVKVTFGLNPKNKDQYGIMMYHRNRLIKAYEKVGCQLKASGQRAGVGVIGIIECNFLKPAHNKQDFEYTKEYRLTLGALGLKLNDYWREVEEKKAREREFQAVERDENVDKLDAEEGPMWLQCEDCLKWRKVPANYYIVAPESWNCSLNPNLNYSCSLPEEAEDSDELLTPSYHKKHKKQ
;
A
#
# COMPACT_ATOMS: atom_id res chain seq x y z
N GLN A 1 -45.07 4.46 -2.79
CA GLN A 1 -44.73 3.73 -1.55
C GLN A 1 -45.16 4.59 -0.36
N SER A 2 -45.87 4.05 0.63
CA SER A 2 -46.22 4.83 1.82
C SER A 2 -44.98 5.01 2.69
N LEU A 3 -44.72 6.23 3.15
CA LEU A 3 -43.71 6.51 4.17
C LEU A 3 -44.07 5.72 5.44
N VAL A 4 -43.06 5.08 6.03
CA VAL A 4 -43.21 4.53 7.38
C VAL A 4 -43.13 5.71 8.34
N VAL A 5 -44.25 6.07 8.95
CA VAL A 5 -44.34 7.16 9.92
C VAL A 5 -44.06 6.60 11.30
N THR A 6 -42.92 6.98 11.87
CA THR A 6 -42.58 6.80 13.29
C THR A 6 -42.74 8.12 14.04
N GLU A 7 -42.82 8.07 15.37
CA GLU A 7 -43.03 9.24 16.24
C GLU A 7 -42.01 10.37 16.00
N ASP A 8 -40.79 10.03 15.59
CA ASP A 8 -39.67 10.94 15.35
C ASP A 8 -39.39 11.21 13.86
N SER A 9 -40.03 10.48 12.93
CA SER A 9 -39.73 10.55 11.50
C SER A 9 -40.08 11.89 10.87
N GLU A 10 -41.21 12.49 11.25
CA GLU A 10 -41.68 13.78 10.70
C GLU A 10 -40.74 14.91 11.12
N ALA A 11 -40.40 14.97 12.41
CA ALA A 11 -39.46 15.97 12.94
C ALA A 11 -38.07 15.81 12.33
N SER A 12 -37.59 14.58 12.17
CA SER A 12 -36.30 14.28 11.53
C SER A 12 -36.29 14.71 10.06
N LEU A 13 -37.35 14.41 9.31
CA LEU A 13 -37.48 14.80 7.92
C LEU A 13 -37.54 16.32 7.77
N ALA A 14 -38.35 17.00 8.57
CA ALA A 14 -38.43 18.46 8.57
C ALA A 14 -37.05 19.11 8.81
N ALA A 15 -36.29 18.60 9.80
CA ALA A 15 -34.95 19.09 10.09
C ALA A 15 -33.98 18.87 8.91
N ILE A 16 -34.04 17.72 8.24
CA ILE A 16 -33.21 17.43 7.05
C ILE A 16 -33.53 18.42 5.93
N LEU A 17 -34.81 18.62 5.61
CA LEU A 17 -35.24 19.48 4.50
C LEU A 17 -34.92 20.95 4.75
N GLN A 18 -34.90 21.39 6.01
CA GLN A 18 -34.61 22.77 6.37
C GLN A 18 -33.10 23.08 6.49
N HIS A 19 -32.29 22.14 6.97
CA HIS A 19 -30.90 22.40 7.37
C HIS A 19 -29.82 21.68 6.56
N SER A 20 -30.20 20.75 5.67
CA SER A 20 -29.24 20.03 4.84
C SER A 20 -29.14 20.58 3.41
N LEU A 21 -28.25 20.01 2.59
CA LEU A 21 -28.21 20.29 1.15
C LEU A 21 -29.46 19.79 0.41
N ILE A 22 -30.17 18.84 1.01
CA ILE A 22 -31.32 18.19 0.41
C ILE A 22 -32.57 18.89 0.95
N THR A 23 -33.24 19.63 0.08
CA THR A 23 -34.35 20.54 0.46
C THR A 23 -35.73 19.97 0.13
N THR A 24 -35.77 18.87 -0.63
CA THR A 24 -37.01 18.23 -1.06
C THR A 24 -36.95 16.72 -0.88
N GLN A 25 -38.11 16.08 -0.72
CA GLN A 25 -38.18 14.64 -0.56
C GLN A 25 -37.79 13.91 -1.86
N GLU A 26 -38.08 14.49 -3.02
CA GLU A 26 -37.70 13.99 -4.33
C GLU A 26 -36.17 13.89 -4.47
N GLN A 27 -35.42 14.87 -3.94
CA GLN A 27 -33.96 14.83 -3.91
C GLN A 27 -33.44 13.70 -3.00
N ILE A 28 -34.08 13.46 -1.84
CA ILE A 28 -33.73 12.32 -0.97
C ILE A 28 -33.87 11.01 -1.75
N HIS A 29 -34.99 10.82 -2.43
CA HIS A 29 -35.23 9.62 -3.25
C HIS A 29 -34.21 9.49 -4.38
N SER A 30 -33.90 10.57 -5.07
CA SER A 30 -32.84 10.58 -6.10
C SER A 30 -31.48 10.13 -5.55
N HIS A 31 -31.13 10.50 -4.32
CA HIS A 31 -29.92 10.01 -3.67
C HIS A 31 -29.98 8.52 -3.32
N PHE A 32 -31.14 7.99 -2.92
CA PHE A 32 -31.33 6.55 -2.73
C PHE A 32 -31.27 5.78 -4.06
N ASP A 33 -31.94 6.27 -5.10
CA ASP A 33 -31.97 5.66 -6.43
C ASP A 33 -30.58 5.59 -7.08
N SER A 34 -29.68 6.51 -6.72
CA SER A 34 -28.29 6.45 -7.18
C SER A 34 -27.48 5.26 -6.62
N ILE A 35 -27.99 4.54 -5.61
CA ILE A 35 -27.41 3.29 -5.12
C ILE A 35 -27.95 2.15 -5.98
N LEU A 36 -27.16 1.72 -6.97
CA LEU A 36 -27.58 0.72 -7.97
C LEU A 36 -27.92 -0.67 -7.38
N SER A 37 -27.42 -0.97 -6.19
CA SER A 37 -27.65 -2.24 -5.48
C SER A 37 -28.86 -2.14 -4.54
N LYS A 38 -29.53 -3.27 -4.28
CA LYS A 38 -30.58 -3.38 -3.26
C LYS A 38 -30.13 -2.98 -1.85
N LYS A 39 -28.83 -2.99 -1.59
CA LYS A 39 -28.21 -2.59 -0.32
C LYS A 39 -26.99 -1.72 -0.59
N GLY A 40 -26.85 -0.64 0.17
CA GLY A 40 -25.69 0.23 0.12
C GLY A 40 -25.81 1.42 1.06
N THR A 41 -24.77 2.24 1.09
CA THR A 41 -24.71 3.46 1.88
C THR A 41 -24.11 4.57 1.02
N LYS A 42 -24.72 5.76 1.06
CA LYS A 42 -24.20 6.97 0.43
C LYS A 42 -23.96 8.02 1.50
N ILE A 43 -22.74 8.53 1.57
CA ILE A 43 -22.35 9.58 2.52
C ILE A 43 -22.07 10.85 1.73
N LEU A 44 -22.74 11.93 2.09
CA LEU A 44 -22.52 13.26 1.54
C LEU A 44 -21.87 14.13 2.60
N ILE A 45 -20.69 14.66 2.30
CA ILE A 45 -19.97 15.59 3.16
C ILE A 45 -19.88 16.91 2.42
N TRP A 46 -20.40 17.98 3.04
CA TRP A 46 -20.35 19.34 2.51
C TRP A 46 -19.79 20.29 3.56
N ASN A 47 -19.63 21.57 3.18
CA ASN A 47 -18.90 22.55 3.97
C ASN A 47 -17.47 22.07 4.30
N ILE A 48 -16.77 21.59 3.26
CA ILE A 48 -15.39 21.13 3.36
C ILE A 48 -14.49 22.23 3.93
N ARG A 49 -13.44 21.80 4.65
CA ARG A 49 -12.51 22.71 5.30
C ARG A 49 -11.82 23.60 4.26
N ARG A 50 -11.69 24.88 4.61
CA ARG A 50 -10.99 25.90 3.82
C ARG A 50 -9.79 26.40 4.61
N ALA A 51 -8.70 26.69 3.91
CA ALA A 51 -7.52 27.33 4.46
C ALA A 51 -7.77 28.83 4.71
N LYS A 52 -6.79 29.51 5.31
CA LYS A 52 -6.87 30.94 5.66
C LYS A 52 -7.08 31.86 4.45
N ASP A 53 -6.68 31.41 3.27
CA ASP A 53 -6.86 32.10 2.00
C ASP A 53 -8.25 31.86 1.37
N GLY A 54 -9.14 31.13 2.05
CA GLY A 54 -10.49 30.80 1.59
C GLY A 54 -10.55 29.64 0.60
N LYS A 55 -9.39 29.11 0.16
CA LYS A 55 -9.34 27.96 -0.76
C LYS A 55 -9.63 26.67 -0.02
N PRO A 56 -10.23 25.65 -0.69
CA PRO A 56 -10.41 24.34 -0.07
C PRO A 56 -9.07 23.72 0.33
N GLU A 57 -9.05 22.96 1.43
CA GLU A 57 -7.85 22.24 1.88
C GLU A 57 -7.42 21.14 0.89
N VAL A 58 -8.38 20.64 0.12
CA VAL A 58 -8.17 19.64 -0.94
C VAL A 58 -8.24 20.34 -2.30
N ASP A 59 -7.27 20.03 -3.14
CA ASP A 59 -7.21 20.43 -4.53
C ASP A 59 -7.95 19.42 -5.41
N PHE A 60 -8.95 19.93 -6.13
CA PHE A 60 -9.80 19.17 -7.06
C PHE A 60 -9.51 19.52 -8.53
N GLU A 61 -8.63 20.48 -8.82
CA GLU A 61 -8.51 21.03 -10.18
C GLU A 61 -7.23 20.56 -10.89
N THR A 62 -6.11 20.42 -10.17
CA THR A 62 -4.82 20.07 -10.78
C THR A 62 -4.83 18.71 -11.48
N ASP A 63 -5.56 17.73 -10.93
CA ASP A 63 -5.74 16.42 -11.54
C ASP A 63 -7.21 16.02 -11.45
N VAL A 64 -7.89 15.98 -12.60
CA VAL A 64 -9.30 15.63 -12.73
C VAL A 64 -9.61 14.19 -12.31
N SER A 65 -8.59 13.35 -12.16
CA SER A 65 -8.71 11.95 -11.73
C SER A 65 -8.34 11.71 -10.26
N ASP A 66 -7.95 12.76 -9.53
CA ASP A 66 -7.41 12.65 -8.16
C ASP A 66 -7.97 13.74 -7.23
N PHE A 67 -7.78 13.53 -5.93
CA PHE A 67 -7.91 14.54 -4.88
C PHE A 67 -6.53 14.75 -4.26
N ARG A 68 -6.01 15.98 -4.35
CA ARG A 68 -4.62 16.26 -3.97
C ARG A 68 -4.54 17.25 -2.81
N LEU A 69 -3.42 17.25 -2.09
CA LEU A 69 -3.08 18.31 -1.18
C LEU A 69 -2.35 19.44 -1.94
N PRO A 70 -2.68 20.72 -1.68
CA PRO A 70 -1.99 21.86 -2.26
C PRO A 70 -0.48 21.87 -1.95
N GLU A 71 0.33 22.45 -2.85
CA GLU A 71 1.80 22.49 -2.73
C GLU A 71 2.31 23.11 -1.42
N VAL A 72 1.58 24.08 -0.86
CA VAL A 72 1.93 24.73 0.42
C VAL A 72 1.98 23.73 1.57
N HIS A 73 1.06 22.75 1.60
CA HIS A 73 1.08 21.66 2.57
C HIS A 73 2.21 20.67 2.30
N ASN A 74 2.63 20.51 1.04
CA ASN A 74 3.78 19.68 0.67
C ASN A 74 5.07 20.25 1.29
N ASP A 75 5.27 21.57 1.30
CA ASP A 75 6.44 22.20 1.91
C ASP A 75 6.44 22.13 3.45
N GLU A 76 5.27 22.20 4.08
CA GLU A 76 5.12 21.93 5.51
C GLU A 76 5.39 20.45 5.84
N LEU A 77 4.87 19.52 5.03
CA LEU A 77 5.20 18.09 5.11
C LEU A 77 6.71 17.87 4.96
N LYS A 78 7.37 18.53 4.01
CA LYS A 78 8.85 18.50 3.88
C LYS A 78 9.54 19.01 5.13
N LYS A 79 9.00 20.03 5.82
CA LYS A 79 9.55 20.50 7.12
C LYS A 79 9.34 19.47 8.22
N CYS A 80 8.15 18.90 8.36
CA CYS A 80 7.85 17.87 9.36
C CYS A 80 8.68 16.59 9.15
N LEU A 81 8.80 16.11 7.90
CA LEU A 81 9.62 14.94 7.56
C LEU A 81 11.11 15.17 7.87
N ARG A 82 11.61 16.41 7.78
CA ARG A 82 12.97 16.77 8.22
C ARG A 82 13.15 16.62 9.73
N THR A 83 12.15 17.00 10.52
CA THR A 83 12.19 16.92 11.99
C THR A 83 12.15 15.48 12.51
N PHE A 84 11.44 14.57 11.84
CA PHE A 84 11.37 13.14 12.21
C PHE A 84 12.55 12.28 11.70
N GLY A 85 13.72 12.89 11.47
CA GLY A 85 14.95 12.15 11.18
C GLY A 85 15.13 11.74 9.71
N SER A 86 14.47 12.41 8.76
CA SER A 86 14.85 12.36 7.33
C SER A 86 15.70 13.59 6.96
N PRO A 87 17.01 13.60 7.24
CA PRO A 87 17.89 14.75 6.95
C PRO A 87 18.10 15.03 5.44
N ARG A 88 17.45 14.27 4.54
CA ARG A 88 17.57 14.39 3.09
C ARG A 88 16.23 14.59 2.37
N ALA A 89 15.35 15.42 2.91
CA ALA A 89 14.15 15.91 2.21
C ALA A 89 14.46 16.86 1.01
N LYS A 90 15.56 16.62 0.29
CA LYS A 90 15.80 17.17 -1.06
C LYS A 90 15.24 16.25 -2.15
N HIS A 91 14.90 15.01 -1.84
CA HIS A 91 14.34 14.04 -2.77
C HIS A 91 12.84 13.87 -2.50
N ASP A 92 12.04 13.81 -3.56
CA ASP A 92 10.59 13.98 -3.60
C ASP A 92 9.82 13.34 -2.45
N VAL A 93 8.92 14.12 -1.84
CA VAL A 93 7.92 13.60 -0.89
C VAL A 93 7.15 12.49 -1.62
N PRO A 94 7.05 11.27 -1.04
CA PRO A 94 6.31 10.20 -1.69
C PRO A 94 4.88 10.61 -2.02
N ASP A 95 4.42 10.25 -3.22
CA ASP A 95 3.11 10.65 -3.75
C ASP A 95 1.95 10.36 -2.79
N ILE A 96 2.08 9.31 -1.98
CA ILE A 96 1.09 8.88 -0.99
C ILE A 96 0.77 9.95 0.06
N HIS A 97 1.62 10.96 0.24
CA HIS A 97 1.40 12.03 1.22
C HIS A 97 0.54 13.17 0.68
N TYR A 98 0.42 13.31 -0.64
CA TYR A 98 -0.32 14.41 -1.24
C TYR A 98 -1.34 13.97 -2.30
N SER A 99 -1.26 12.75 -2.83
CA SER A 99 -2.21 12.18 -3.80
C SER A 99 -3.06 11.11 -3.13
N LEU A 100 -4.37 11.31 -3.11
CA LEU A 100 -5.30 10.34 -2.55
C LEU A 100 -5.30 9.05 -3.40
N LYS A 101 -5.25 9.16 -4.73
CA LYS A 101 -5.14 8.02 -5.65
C LYS A 101 -3.91 7.16 -5.33
N ALA A 102 -2.76 7.78 -5.10
CA ALA A 102 -1.54 7.06 -4.73
C ALA A 102 -1.69 6.36 -3.37
N TYR A 103 -2.22 7.05 -2.36
CA TYR A 103 -2.46 6.49 -1.02
C TYR A 103 -3.43 5.30 -1.04
N LEU A 104 -4.57 5.45 -1.72
CA LEU A 104 -5.59 4.40 -1.86
C LEU A 104 -5.04 3.16 -2.58
N SER A 105 -4.07 3.32 -3.49
CA SER A 105 -3.47 2.20 -4.22
C SER A 105 -2.68 1.22 -3.35
N ILE A 106 -2.22 1.64 -2.16
CA ILE A 106 -1.43 0.84 -1.21
C ILE A 106 -2.13 0.66 0.14
N LEU A 107 -3.35 1.18 0.27
CA LEU A 107 -4.08 1.25 1.53
C LEU A 107 -4.29 -0.11 2.19
N TYR A 108 -4.52 -1.11 1.35
CA TYR A 108 -4.76 -2.47 1.76
C TYR A 108 -3.60 -3.36 1.33
N LEU A 109 -3.14 -4.24 2.21
CA LEU A 109 -2.07 -5.19 1.93
C LEU A 109 -2.50 -6.15 0.80
N LYS A 110 -3.73 -6.63 0.91
CA LYS A 110 -4.45 -7.48 -0.03
C LYS A 110 -5.83 -6.87 -0.32
N PRO A 111 -5.94 -6.00 -1.33
CA PRO A 111 -7.18 -5.32 -1.66
C PRO A 111 -8.29 -6.31 -2.01
N ARG A 112 -9.46 -6.15 -1.40
CA ARG A 112 -10.68 -6.96 -1.63
C ARG A 112 -11.89 -6.12 -2.04
N THR A 113 -11.67 -4.82 -2.24
CA THR A 113 -12.69 -3.85 -2.59
C THR A 113 -12.16 -3.01 -3.74
N GLN A 114 -13.02 -2.73 -4.72
CA GLN A 114 -12.69 -1.80 -5.79
C GLN A 114 -12.93 -0.38 -5.30
N ILE A 115 -11.96 0.49 -5.55
CA ILE A 115 -12.05 1.90 -5.18
C ILE A 115 -12.08 2.70 -6.47
N ILE A 116 -13.15 3.48 -6.64
CA ILE A 116 -13.35 4.37 -7.79
C ILE A 116 -13.26 5.79 -7.26
N LEU A 117 -12.35 6.58 -7.80
CA LEU A 117 -12.16 7.99 -7.45
C LEU A 117 -12.49 8.83 -8.68
N ARG A 118 -13.43 9.77 -8.53
CA ARG A 118 -13.90 10.65 -9.62
C ARG A 118 -14.32 9.91 -10.90
N GLY A 119 -14.94 8.74 -10.74
CA GLY A 119 -15.37 7.90 -11.87
C GLY A 119 -14.27 7.02 -12.47
N GLN A 120 -13.00 7.17 -12.07
CA GLN A 120 -11.92 6.31 -12.51
C GLN A 120 -11.57 5.25 -11.45
N LYS A 121 -11.51 3.99 -11.87
CA LYS A 121 -11.05 2.89 -11.01
C LYS A 121 -9.58 3.08 -10.65
N ILE A 122 -9.24 2.94 -9.36
CA ILE A 122 -7.86 3.01 -8.90
C ILE A 122 -7.18 1.66 -9.14
N PRO A 123 -6.02 1.61 -9.83
CA PRO A 123 -5.23 0.40 -9.96
C PRO A 123 -4.54 0.10 -8.62
N VAL A 124 -5.21 -0.72 -7.80
CA VAL A 124 -4.69 -1.20 -6.52
C VAL A 124 -3.49 -2.11 -6.71
N LYS A 125 -2.52 -2.06 -5.79
CA LYS A 125 -1.23 -2.75 -5.92
C LYS A 125 -1.04 -3.75 -4.79
N LEU A 126 -0.68 -4.99 -5.13
CA LEU A 126 -0.06 -5.91 -4.17
C LEU A 126 1.40 -5.50 -3.97
N VAL A 127 1.66 -4.66 -2.95
CA VAL A 127 2.98 -4.07 -2.71
C VAL A 127 4.07 -5.15 -2.60
N SER A 128 3.76 -6.29 -1.96
CA SER A 128 4.67 -7.43 -1.78
C SER A 128 5.13 -8.07 -3.09
N LYS A 129 4.31 -8.03 -4.15
CA LYS A 129 4.60 -8.69 -5.44
C LYS A 129 5.29 -7.77 -6.45
N ARG A 130 5.43 -6.47 -6.16
CA ARG A 130 6.03 -5.48 -7.07
C ARG A 130 7.51 -5.18 -6.76
N LEU A 131 8.08 -5.85 -5.77
CA LEU A 131 9.48 -5.69 -5.38
C LEU A 131 10.38 -6.66 -6.19
N LYS A 132 11.65 -6.32 -6.33
CA LYS A 132 12.69 -7.21 -6.88
C LYS A 132 13.49 -7.86 -5.76
N HIS A 133 14.07 -9.04 -5.99
CA HIS A 133 14.82 -9.82 -5.00
C HIS A 133 14.03 -9.98 -3.68
N ILE A 134 12.82 -10.54 -3.80
CA ILE A 134 11.92 -10.73 -2.68
C ILE A 134 12.47 -11.84 -1.78
N GLU A 135 12.60 -11.55 -0.49
CA GLU A 135 12.98 -12.52 0.53
C GLU A 135 11.98 -12.45 1.69
N HIS A 136 11.78 -13.58 2.37
CA HIS A 136 10.90 -13.69 3.52
C HIS A 136 11.72 -13.99 4.78
N ASP A 137 11.38 -13.32 5.87
CA ASP A 137 11.85 -13.67 7.22
C ASP A 137 10.63 -13.77 8.14
N VAL A 138 10.81 -14.38 9.31
CA VAL A 138 9.76 -14.51 10.32
C VAL A 138 10.16 -13.77 11.58
N TYR A 139 9.30 -12.87 12.02
CA TYR A 139 9.40 -12.22 13.31
C TYR A 139 8.55 -12.98 14.33
N LYS A 140 9.19 -13.38 15.43
CA LYS A 140 8.52 -13.95 16.60
C LYS A 140 8.72 -12.98 17.77
N PRO A 141 7.79 -12.05 18.01
CA PRO A 141 7.84 -11.18 19.19
C PRO A 141 7.86 -12.03 20.48
N HIS A 142 8.68 -11.67 21.46
CA HIS A 142 8.74 -12.39 22.75
C HIS A 142 7.46 -12.25 23.58
N PHE A 143 6.72 -11.17 23.33
CA PHE A 143 5.49 -10.78 24.04
C PHE A 143 4.21 -11.28 23.34
N SER A 144 4.32 -12.00 22.22
CA SER A 144 3.17 -12.61 21.56
C SER A 144 3.51 -14.03 21.09
N LYS A 145 2.50 -14.91 21.05
CA LYS A 145 2.66 -16.27 20.52
C LYS A 145 2.63 -16.30 18.99
N GLU A 146 2.20 -15.21 18.37
CA GLU A 146 2.06 -15.09 16.92
C GLU A 146 3.43 -15.01 16.24
N ARG A 147 3.58 -15.75 15.14
CA ARG A 147 4.72 -15.62 14.23
C ARG A 147 4.25 -14.80 13.05
N VAL A 148 4.96 -13.73 12.75
CA VAL A 148 4.59 -12.78 11.69
C VAL A 148 5.61 -12.82 10.58
N LYS A 149 5.11 -13.00 9.35
CA LYS A 149 5.90 -12.95 8.13
C LYS A 149 6.34 -11.51 7.86
N VAL A 150 7.60 -11.35 7.49
CA VAL A 150 8.20 -10.09 7.05
C VAL A 150 8.72 -10.33 5.66
N THR A 151 8.25 -9.53 4.69
CA THR A 151 8.70 -9.62 3.30
C THR A 151 9.59 -8.44 3.01
N PHE A 152 10.82 -8.69 2.57
CA PHE A 152 11.75 -7.66 2.11
C PHE A 152 11.92 -7.73 0.61
N GLY A 153 12.16 -6.60 -0.01
CA GLY A 153 12.41 -6.49 -1.44
C GLY A 153 12.95 -5.12 -1.82
N LEU A 154 13.53 -5.02 -3.02
CA LEU A 154 14.00 -3.77 -3.58
C LEU A 154 12.92 -3.10 -4.43
N ASN A 155 12.74 -1.79 -4.26
CA ASN A 155 11.87 -0.99 -5.10
C ASN A 155 12.53 -0.78 -6.48
N PRO A 156 11.94 -1.30 -7.58
CA PRO A 156 12.54 -1.15 -8.91
C PRO A 156 12.32 0.25 -9.51
N LYS A 157 11.25 0.96 -9.09
CA LYS A 157 10.82 2.21 -9.74
C LYS A 157 11.44 3.44 -9.12
N ASN A 158 11.26 3.62 -7.81
CA ASN A 158 11.72 4.82 -7.10
C ASN A 158 12.59 4.42 -5.91
N LYS A 159 13.90 4.63 -6.04
CA LYS A 159 14.87 4.24 -5.00
C LYS A 159 14.78 5.09 -3.73
N ASP A 160 14.13 6.26 -3.79
CA ASP A 160 13.97 7.18 -2.66
C ASP A 160 12.71 6.86 -1.82
N GLN A 161 11.76 6.11 -2.40
CA GLN A 161 10.60 5.56 -1.68
C GLN A 161 10.91 4.17 -1.14
N TYR A 162 11.42 4.13 0.09
CA TYR A 162 11.86 2.90 0.76
C TYR A 162 11.60 2.95 2.27
N GLY A 163 11.73 1.82 2.97
CA GLY A 163 11.43 1.70 4.40
C GLY A 163 10.38 0.63 4.68
N ILE A 164 9.92 0.55 5.92
CA ILE A 164 8.95 -0.46 6.35
C ILE A 164 7.52 0.05 6.14
N MET A 165 6.72 -0.79 5.49
CA MET A 165 5.28 -0.69 5.34
C MET A 165 4.64 -1.55 6.44
N MET A 166 4.00 -0.91 7.41
CA MET A 166 3.38 -1.57 8.55
C MET A 166 1.87 -1.57 8.38
N TYR A 167 1.29 -2.76 8.28
CA TYR A 167 -0.14 -3.00 8.18
C TYR A 167 -0.70 -3.51 9.51
N HIS A 168 -2.00 -3.38 9.72
CA HIS A 168 -2.75 -3.98 10.80
C HIS A 168 -4.14 -4.36 10.26
N ARG A 169 -4.49 -5.65 10.31
CA ARG A 169 -5.73 -6.22 9.78
C ARG A 169 -6.00 -5.78 8.35
N ASN A 170 -5.05 -6.06 7.47
CA ASN A 170 -5.05 -5.70 6.06
C ASN A 170 -5.00 -4.18 5.76
N ARG A 171 -4.99 -3.29 6.76
CA ARG A 171 -4.98 -1.82 6.56
C ARG A 171 -3.61 -1.23 6.86
N LEU A 172 -3.08 -0.41 5.96
CA LEU A 172 -1.83 0.32 6.15
C LEU A 172 -1.96 1.24 7.37
N ILE A 173 -0.99 1.22 8.29
CA ILE A 173 -0.94 2.14 9.43
C ILE A 173 0.19 3.14 9.23
N LYS A 174 1.38 2.65 8.85
CA LYS A 174 2.58 3.47 8.65
C LYS A 174 3.31 3.03 7.39
N ALA A 175 3.72 4.00 6.58
CA ALA A 175 4.44 3.76 5.32
C ALA A 175 5.86 4.29 5.42
N TYR A 176 6.80 3.61 4.76
CA TYR A 176 8.20 4.04 4.59
C TYR A 176 8.96 4.36 5.90
N GLU A 177 8.61 3.67 7.00
CA GLU A 177 9.29 3.86 8.29
C GLU A 177 10.74 3.38 8.20
N LYS A 178 11.70 4.25 8.52
CA LYS A 178 13.13 3.91 8.41
C LYS A 178 13.58 3.09 9.60
N VAL A 179 14.30 1.99 9.37
CA VAL A 179 14.83 1.12 10.43
C VAL A 179 16.26 0.66 10.14
N GLY A 180 17.00 0.27 11.18
CA GLY A 180 18.32 -0.35 11.04
C GLY A 180 19.33 0.55 10.31
N CYS A 181 20.00 0.01 9.28
CA CYS A 181 21.00 0.72 8.49
C CYS A 181 20.44 1.93 7.74
N GLN A 182 19.12 2.00 7.52
CA GLN A 182 18.47 3.13 6.86
C GLN A 182 18.46 4.41 7.71
N LEU A 183 18.63 4.29 9.03
CA LEU A 183 18.71 5.43 9.96
C LEU A 183 20.12 6.03 10.04
N LYS A 184 21.15 5.33 9.53
CA LYS A 184 22.54 5.79 9.66
C LYS A 184 22.79 6.96 8.70
N ALA A 185 23.26 8.09 9.25
CA ALA A 185 23.55 9.30 8.49
C ALA A 185 24.91 9.30 7.78
N SER A 186 25.80 8.34 8.08
CA SER A 186 27.12 8.25 7.45
C SER A 186 26.99 7.95 5.96
N GLY A 187 27.84 8.53 5.12
CA GLY A 187 27.72 8.60 3.66
C GLY A 187 27.61 7.28 2.86
N GLN A 188 27.52 6.12 3.51
CA GLN A 188 27.22 4.86 2.87
C GLN A 188 25.73 4.75 2.57
N ARG A 189 25.36 4.50 1.31
CA ARG A 189 23.96 4.31 0.83
C ARG A 189 23.38 2.95 1.27
N ALA A 190 23.54 2.58 2.54
CA ALA A 190 23.12 1.30 3.06
C ALA A 190 21.58 1.25 3.21
N GLY A 191 20.95 0.21 2.65
CA GLY A 191 19.51 -0.03 2.77
C GLY A 191 18.60 0.89 1.93
N VAL A 192 19.17 1.72 1.06
CA VAL A 192 18.39 2.58 0.15
C VAL A 192 17.67 1.71 -0.89
N GLY A 193 16.38 2.01 -1.12
CA GLY A 193 15.53 1.23 -2.02
C GLY A 193 14.93 -0.04 -1.40
N VAL A 194 15.31 -0.43 -0.17
CA VAL A 194 14.75 -1.60 0.51
C VAL A 194 13.38 -1.27 1.11
N ILE A 195 12.36 -2.00 0.69
CA ILE A 195 11.03 -2.00 1.29
C ILE A 195 10.87 -3.27 2.12
N GLY A 196 10.43 -3.11 3.37
CA GLY A 196 9.97 -4.22 4.20
C GLY A 196 8.46 -4.13 4.39
N ILE A 197 7.76 -5.26 4.42
CA ILE A 197 6.31 -5.32 4.59
C ILE A 197 6.01 -6.27 5.74
N ILE A 198 5.22 -5.80 6.71
CA ILE A 198 4.83 -6.57 7.90
C ILE A 198 3.40 -6.23 8.29
N GLU A 199 2.64 -7.23 8.73
CA GLU A 199 1.33 -7.05 9.35
C GLU A 199 1.43 -7.22 10.88
N CYS A 200 1.26 -6.13 11.62
CA CYS A 200 1.46 -6.06 13.06
C CYS A 200 0.13 -6.12 13.83
N ASN A 201 -0.60 -7.24 13.75
CA ASN A 201 -1.86 -7.42 14.49
C ASN A 201 -1.71 -7.45 16.02
N PHE A 202 -0.50 -7.73 16.49
CA PHE A 202 -0.12 -7.70 17.90
C PHE A 202 0.14 -6.28 18.45
N LEU A 203 0.14 -5.25 17.60
CA LEU A 203 0.26 -3.85 18.01
C LEU A 203 -1.10 -3.14 17.94
N LYS A 204 -1.27 -2.08 18.73
CA LYS A 204 -2.50 -1.27 18.73
C LYS A 204 -2.31 -0.01 17.90
N PRO A 205 -3.12 0.22 16.85
CA PRO A 205 -3.16 1.50 16.16
C PRO A 205 -3.62 2.62 17.10
N ALA A 206 -3.04 3.81 16.94
CA ALA A 206 -3.49 5.02 17.60
C ALA A 206 -4.90 5.45 17.12
N HIS A 207 -5.51 6.43 17.80
CA HIS A 207 -6.90 6.87 17.56
C HIS A 207 -7.24 7.15 16.08
N ASN A 208 -6.34 7.81 15.34
CA ASN A 208 -6.54 8.16 13.93
C ASN A 208 -6.06 7.08 12.93
N LYS A 209 -5.51 5.96 13.43
CA LYS A 209 -4.96 4.85 12.64
C LYS A 209 -3.86 5.25 11.64
N GLN A 210 -3.11 6.32 11.94
CA GLN A 210 -1.93 6.75 11.17
C GLN A 210 -0.60 6.45 11.87
N ASP A 211 -0.66 5.91 13.09
CA ASP A 211 0.50 5.41 13.82
C ASP A 211 0.08 4.28 14.77
N PHE A 212 1.05 3.65 15.41
CA PHE A 212 0.82 2.75 16.55
C PHE A 212 1.00 3.50 17.86
N GLU A 213 0.39 2.99 18.93
CA GLU A 213 0.70 3.44 20.28
C GLU A 213 2.21 3.27 20.56
N TYR A 214 2.85 4.29 21.13
CA TYR A 214 4.29 4.28 21.37
C TYR A 214 4.66 3.45 22.61
N THR A 215 4.53 2.12 22.48
CA THR A 215 4.76 1.17 23.56
C THR A 215 6.16 0.54 23.49
N LYS A 216 6.51 -0.28 24.49
CA LYS A 216 7.75 -1.07 24.48
C LYS A 216 7.74 -2.09 23.34
N GLU A 217 6.59 -2.71 23.08
CA GLU A 217 6.36 -3.69 22.02
C GLU A 217 6.61 -3.11 20.64
N TYR A 218 6.13 -1.88 20.39
CA TYR A 218 6.38 -1.15 19.14
C TYR A 218 7.88 -0.93 18.92
N ARG A 219 8.59 -0.40 19.92
CA ARG A 219 10.04 -0.15 19.85
C ARG A 219 10.86 -1.42 19.63
N LEU A 220 10.53 -2.50 20.33
CA LEU A 220 11.17 -3.81 20.14
C LEU A 220 10.94 -4.34 18.72
N THR A 221 9.74 -4.13 18.18
CA THR A 221 9.41 -4.52 16.80
C THR A 221 10.23 -3.74 15.78
N LEU A 222 10.35 -2.41 15.91
CA LEU A 222 11.22 -1.61 15.05
C LEU A 222 12.69 -2.03 15.14
N GLY A 223 13.20 -2.32 16.35
CA GLY A 223 14.56 -2.82 16.55
C GLY A 223 14.79 -4.16 15.85
N ALA A 224 13.86 -5.11 16.01
CA ALA A 224 13.92 -6.41 15.36
C ALA A 224 13.86 -6.31 13.83
N LEU A 225 12.97 -5.46 13.30
CA LEU A 225 12.87 -5.19 11.86
C LEU A 225 14.15 -4.57 11.31
N GLY A 226 14.77 -3.65 12.06
CA GLY A 226 16.06 -3.06 11.70
C GLY A 226 17.18 -4.10 11.58
N LEU A 227 17.26 -5.04 12.51
CA LEU A 227 18.25 -6.13 12.44
C LEU A 227 18.00 -7.04 11.23
N LYS A 228 16.75 -7.44 10.98
CA LYS A 228 16.39 -8.28 9.83
C LYS A 228 16.64 -7.58 8.49
N LEU A 229 16.35 -6.29 8.41
CA LEU A 229 16.62 -5.48 7.22
C LEU A 229 18.13 -5.40 6.92
N ASN A 230 18.96 -5.27 7.96
CA ASN A 230 20.42 -5.30 7.79
C ASN A 230 20.90 -6.64 7.25
N ASP A 231 20.34 -7.75 7.74
CA ASP A 231 20.66 -9.10 7.25
C ASP A 231 20.28 -9.25 5.77
N TYR A 232 19.04 -8.86 5.41
CA TYR A 232 18.57 -8.86 4.03
C TYR A 232 19.47 -8.02 3.11
N TRP A 233 19.80 -6.80 3.52
CA TRP A 233 20.63 -5.90 2.71
C TRP A 233 22.00 -6.50 2.40
N ARG A 234 22.66 -7.08 3.41
CA ARG A 234 23.95 -7.75 3.23
C ARG A 234 23.86 -8.92 2.26
N GLU A 235 22.84 -9.76 2.40
CA GLU A 235 22.67 -10.90 1.50
C GLU A 235 22.42 -10.48 0.05
N VAL A 236 21.58 -9.46 -0.16
CA VAL A 236 21.31 -8.96 -1.51
C VAL A 236 22.54 -8.31 -2.14
N GLU A 237 23.34 -7.57 -1.35
CA GLU A 237 24.62 -7.03 -1.84
C GLU A 237 25.59 -8.16 -2.22
N GLU A 238 25.68 -9.24 -1.43
CA GLU A 238 26.48 -10.41 -1.77
C GLU A 238 25.97 -11.15 -3.01
N LYS A 239 24.65 -11.31 -3.17
CA LYS A 239 24.04 -11.91 -4.39
C LYS A 239 24.41 -11.08 -5.62
N LYS A 240 24.23 -9.76 -5.55
CA LYS A 240 24.59 -8.84 -6.64
C LYS A 240 26.07 -8.82 -6.95
N ALA A 241 26.94 -8.95 -5.94
CA ALA A 241 28.38 -9.03 -6.16
C ALA A 241 28.73 -10.29 -6.96
N ARG A 242 28.20 -11.45 -6.58
CA ARG A 242 28.39 -12.71 -7.32
C ARG A 242 27.82 -12.66 -8.73
N GLU A 243 26.63 -12.07 -8.92
CA GLU A 243 26.04 -11.88 -10.26
C GLU A 243 26.93 -11.01 -11.16
N ARG A 244 27.54 -9.94 -10.61
CA ARG A 244 28.48 -9.08 -11.36
C ARG A 244 29.78 -9.81 -11.70
N GLU A 245 30.31 -10.61 -10.78
CA GLU A 245 31.51 -11.44 -11.02
C GLU A 245 31.25 -12.44 -12.15
N PHE A 246 30.10 -13.13 -12.12
CA PHE A 246 29.69 -14.06 -13.16
C PHE A 246 29.54 -13.38 -14.53
N GLN A 247 28.84 -12.23 -14.58
CA GLN A 247 28.71 -11.43 -15.82
C GLN A 247 30.04 -10.87 -16.34
N ALA A 248 31.02 -10.64 -15.47
CA ALA A 248 32.35 -10.20 -15.88
C ALA A 248 33.16 -11.34 -16.53
N VAL A 249 32.87 -12.60 -16.18
CA VAL A 249 33.51 -13.80 -16.75
C VAL A 249 32.85 -14.20 -18.08
N GLU A 250 31.53 -14.05 -18.23
CA GLU A 250 30.80 -14.39 -19.48
C GLU A 250 30.93 -13.35 -20.60
N ARG A 251 31.59 -12.20 -20.36
CA ARG A 251 31.79 -11.16 -21.38
C ARG A 251 32.71 -11.53 -22.56
N ASP A 252 33.25 -12.75 -22.58
CA ASP A 252 34.09 -13.26 -23.67
C ASP A 252 33.29 -14.01 -24.76
N GLU A 253 32.00 -14.29 -24.54
CA GLU A 253 31.11 -14.86 -25.57
C GLU A 253 29.82 -14.05 -25.68
N ASN A 254 29.54 -13.52 -26.87
CA ASN A 254 28.34 -12.74 -27.20
C ASN A 254 27.05 -13.43 -26.73
N VAL A 255 26.42 -12.89 -25.69
CA VAL A 255 25.00 -13.10 -25.42
C VAL A 255 24.35 -11.77 -25.04
N ASP A 256 23.42 -11.34 -25.88
CA ASP A 256 22.53 -10.21 -25.64
C ASP A 256 21.84 -10.33 -24.27
N LYS A 257 21.86 -9.23 -23.53
CA LYS A 257 21.10 -8.90 -22.32
C LYS A 257 20.09 -9.97 -21.88
N LEU A 258 20.46 -10.74 -20.86
CA LEU A 258 19.49 -11.37 -19.96
C LEU A 258 18.77 -10.23 -19.20
N ASP A 259 17.66 -9.76 -19.76
CA ASP A 259 16.69 -8.95 -19.02
C ASP A 259 16.34 -9.72 -17.75
N ALA A 260 16.65 -9.13 -16.59
CA ALA A 260 16.36 -9.70 -15.28
C ALA A 260 14.91 -10.20 -15.26
N GLU A 261 14.71 -11.52 -15.20
CA GLU A 261 13.40 -12.19 -15.28
C GLU A 261 12.36 -11.39 -14.48
N GLU A 262 11.51 -10.64 -15.19
CA GLU A 262 10.48 -9.88 -14.51
C GLU A 262 9.51 -10.87 -13.89
N GLY A 263 9.23 -10.69 -12.59
CA GLY A 263 8.30 -11.55 -11.90
C GLY A 263 6.90 -11.51 -12.55
N PRO A 264 6.08 -12.52 -12.29
CA PRO A 264 4.71 -12.58 -12.78
C PRO A 264 3.90 -11.36 -12.32
N MET A 265 3.03 -10.86 -13.19
CA MET A 265 2.09 -9.79 -12.85
C MET A 265 0.91 -10.37 -12.07
N TRP A 266 0.39 -9.60 -11.11
CA TRP A 266 -0.82 -9.97 -10.37
C TRP A 266 -1.94 -8.98 -10.70
N LEU A 267 -3.08 -9.48 -11.16
CA LEU A 267 -4.27 -8.69 -11.50
C LEU A 267 -5.47 -9.16 -10.67
N GLN A 268 -6.34 -8.22 -10.31
CA GLN A 268 -7.58 -8.50 -9.59
C GLN A 268 -8.75 -8.61 -10.57
N CYS A 269 -9.47 -9.72 -10.51
CA CYS A 269 -10.69 -9.92 -11.28
C CYS A 269 -11.80 -8.99 -10.80
N GLU A 270 -12.48 -8.34 -11.74
CA GLU A 270 -13.56 -7.41 -11.40
C GLU A 270 -14.82 -8.10 -10.84
N ASP A 271 -15.15 -9.28 -11.34
CA ASP A 271 -16.37 -9.99 -10.96
C ASP A 271 -16.27 -10.67 -9.59
N CYS A 272 -15.14 -11.31 -9.32
CA CYS A 272 -14.97 -12.13 -8.12
C CYS A 272 -13.96 -11.58 -7.10
N LEU A 273 -13.28 -10.48 -7.43
CA LEU A 273 -12.30 -9.78 -6.57
C LEU A 273 -11.09 -10.64 -6.13
N LYS A 274 -10.90 -11.80 -6.77
CA LYS A 274 -9.74 -12.67 -6.59
C LYS A 274 -8.54 -12.16 -7.37
N TRP A 275 -7.37 -12.34 -6.80
CA TRP A 275 -6.09 -12.05 -7.43
C TRP A 275 -5.60 -13.24 -8.23
N ARG A 276 -5.14 -13.00 -9.46
CA ARG A 276 -4.64 -14.03 -10.36
C ARG A 276 -3.27 -13.67 -10.86
N LYS A 277 -2.41 -14.69 -10.94
CA LYS A 277 -1.11 -14.61 -11.57
C LYS A 277 -1.28 -14.54 -13.09
N VAL A 278 -0.54 -13.66 -13.71
CA VAL A 278 -0.42 -13.51 -15.16
C VAL A 278 1.07 -13.62 -15.50
N PRO A 279 1.46 -14.38 -16.54
CA PRO A 279 2.85 -14.49 -16.96
C PRO A 279 3.48 -13.11 -17.16
N ALA A 280 4.77 -13.02 -16.86
CA ALA A 280 5.54 -11.80 -17.06
C ALA A 280 5.48 -11.36 -18.53
N ASN A 281 5.49 -10.05 -18.75
CA ASN A 281 5.45 -9.43 -20.09
C ASN A 281 4.24 -9.77 -20.97
N TYR A 282 3.22 -10.49 -20.46
CA TYR A 282 1.99 -10.74 -21.21
C TYR A 282 1.23 -9.43 -21.48
N TYR A 283 1.17 -8.56 -20.47
CA TYR A 283 0.70 -7.19 -20.61
C TYR A 283 1.86 -6.23 -20.42
N ILE A 284 2.12 -5.38 -21.42
CA ILE A 284 3.08 -4.27 -21.29
C ILE A 284 2.57 -3.25 -20.26
N VAL A 285 1.26 -2.99 -20.29
CA VAL A 285 0.54 -2.14 -19.34
C VAL A 285 -0.66 -2.92 -18.83
N ALA A 286 -0.86 -2.93 -17.51
CA ALA A 286 -2.00 -3.60 -16.91
C ALA A 286 -3.33 -3.02 -17.47
N PRO A 287 -4.26 -3.86 -17.92
CA PRO A 287 -5.54 -3.40 -18.46
C PRO A 287 -6.40 -2.74 -17.37
N GLU A 288 -7.21 -1.75 -17.76
CA GLU A 288 -8.08 -1.02 -16.83
C GLU A 288 -9.21 -1.91 -16.29
N SER A 289 -9.82 -2.71 -17.17
CA SER A 289 -10.81 -3.75 -16.84
C SER A 289 -10.23 -5.14 -17.11
N TRP A 290 -10.39 -6.04 -16.14
CA TRP A 290 -9.84 -7.38 -16.20
C TRP A 290 -10.68 -8.37 -15.39
N ASN A 291 -10.93 -9.56 -15.94
CA ASN A 291 -11.63 -10.65 -15.27
C ASN A 291 -10.90 -11.99 -15.48
N CYS A 292 -11.33 -13.03 -14.76
CA CYS A 292 -10.63 -14.32 -14.81
C CYS A 292 -10.62 -14.95 -16.21
N SER A 293 -11.62 -14.69 -17.06
CA SER A 293 -11.67 -15.24 -18.43
C SER A 293 -10.67 -14.59 -19.38
N LEU A 294 -10.13 -13.42 -19.04
CA LEU A 294 -9.03 -12.76 -19.77
C LEU A 294 -7.65 -13.23 -19.30
N ASN A 295 -7.57 -14.26 -18.45
CA ASN A 295 -6.29 -14.85 -18.07
C ASN A 295 -5.77 -15.78 -19.18
N PRO A 296 -4.50 -15.66 -19.62
CA PRO A 296 -3.92 -16.59 -20.58
C PRO A 296 -3.88 -18.04 -20.07
N ASN A 297 -3.86 -18.25 -18.75
CA ASN A 297 -4.00 -19.57 -18.17
C ASN A 297 -5.48 -19.91 -17.98
N LEU A 298 -5.98 -20.82 -18.83
CA LEU A 298 -7.37 -21.29 -18.86
C LEU A 298 -7.80 -22.02 -17.58
N ASN A 299 -6.86 -22.39 -16.71
CA ASN A 299 -7.17 -22.99 -15.41
C ASN A 299 -7.67 -21.96 -14.38
N TYR A 300 -7.76 -20.67 -14.72
CA TYR A 300 -8.37 -19.68 -13.84
C TYR A 300 -9.81 -19.37 -14.26
N SER A 301 -10.71 -19.45 -13.29
CA SER A 301 -12.09 -19.01 -13.42
C SER A 301 -12.57 -18.36 -12.13
N CYS A 302 -13.71 -17.66 -12.16
CA CYS A 302 -14.26 -17.01 -10.98
C CYS A 302 -14.72 -17.99 -9.90
N SER A 303 -15.06 -19.24 -10.27
CA SER A 303 -15.47 -20.29 -9.34
C SER A 303 -14.30 -20.92 -8.59
N LEU A 304 -13.10 -20.91 -9.17
CA LEU A 304 -11.93 -21.50 -8.55
C LEU A 304 -11.39 -20.66 -7.39
N PRO A 305 -10.83 -21.29 -6.35
CA PRO A 305 -10.22 -20.57 -5.23
C PRO A 305 -9.07 -19.70 -5.71
N GLU A 306 -8.78 -18.65 -4.95
CA GLU A 306 -7.57 -17.87 -5.16
C GLU A 306 -6.34 -18.72 -4.81
N GLU A 307 -5.26 -18.56 -5.56
CA GLU A 307 -4.01 -19.25 -5.23
C GLU A 307 -3.54 -18.83 -3.84
N ALA A 308 -3.21 -19.81 -3.00
CA ALA A 308 -2.45 -19.55 -1.80
C ALA A 308 -1.12 -18.93 -2.23
N GLU A 309 -0.66 -17.91 -1.51
CA GLU A 309 0.67 -17.39 -1.82
C GLU A 309 1.67 -18.49 -1.42
N ASP A 310 2.61 -18.86 -2.30
CA ASP A 310 3.64 -19.90 -2.05
C ASP A 310 4.43 -19.70 -0.74
N SER A 311 4.32 -18.52 -0.14
CA SER A 311 4.98 -18.09 1.09
C SER A 311 4.02 -17.89 2.27
N ASP A 312 2.72 -18.06 2.13
CA ASP A 312 1.76 -17.98 3.25
C ASP A 312 1.83 -19.22 4.15
N GLU A 313 2.33 -20.35 3.62
CA GLU A 313 2.54 -21.59 4.38
C GLU A 313 3.94 -21.69 5.02
N LEU A 314 4.93 -20.95 4.49
CA LEU A 314 6.31 -21.03 4.95
C LEU A 314 6.61 -19.99 6.04
N LEU A 315 6.39 -20.38 7.29
CA LEU A 315 6.92 -19.67 8.46
C LEU A 315 8.41 -20.00 8.69
N THR A 316 9.21 -19.96 7.64
CA THR A 316 10.66 -20.14 7.68
C THR A 316 11.34 -19.06 6.85
N PRO A 317 12.50 -18.52 7.28
CA PRO A 317 13.24 -17.59 6.46
C PRO A 317 13.61 -18.23 5.11
N SER A 318 13.52 -17.47 4.02
CA SER A 318 13.88 -17.93 2.67
C SER A 318 15.40 -18.06 2.47
N TYR A 319 16.20 -17.59 3.44
CA TYR A 319 17.65 -17.59 3.39
C TYR A 319 18.30 -18.15 4.66
N HIS A 320 19.47 -18.78 4.48
CA HIS A 320 20.29 -19.25 5.60
C HIS A 320 21.04 -18.09 6.25
N LYS A 321 20.76 -17.84 7.53
CA LYS A 321 21.49 -16.86 8.35
C LYS A 321 22.91 -17.37 8.64
N LYS A 322 23.81 -17.20 7.68
CA LYS A 322 25.21 -17.68 7.75
C LYS A 322 26.00 -17.13 8.94
N HIS A 323 25.54 -16.06 9.59
CA HIS A 323 26.24 -15.36 10.68
C HIS A 323 25.67 -15.57 12.09
N LYS A 324 24.79 -16.55 12.32
CA LYS A 324 24.38 -16.96 13.68
C LYS A 324 25.09 -18.21 14.22
N LYS A 325 26.12 -18.69 13.52
CA LYS A 325 27.09 -19.64 14.10
C LYS A 325 28.27 -18.86 14.66
N GLN A 326 28.14 -18.43 15.91
CA GLN A 326 29.25 -18.23 16.84
C GLN A 326 28.73 -18.41 18.25
#